data_AF-A0A2G8SIF6-F1
#
_entry.id   AF-A0A2G8SIF6-F1
#
_cell.length_a   1.000
_cell.length_b   1.000
_cell.length_c   1.000
_cell.angle_alpha   90.00
_cell.angle_beta   90.00
_cell.angle_gamma   90.00
#
_symmetry.space_group_name_H-M   'P 1'
#
loop_
_entity.id
_entity.type
_entity.pdbx_description
1 polymer ?
#
loop_
_entity_poly.entity_id
_entity_poly.type
_entity_poly.pdbx_seq_one_letter_code
_entity_poly.pdbx_strand_id
1 'polypeptide(L)'
;MNSNAMEIDAQLCQLLDSLSLQGQRRKATFASEEQAAPAPPAPAPAPPADDAAMSDSSDSEDSTYQASPSQSAASGSCCGCAYLQAVCAQIREGAYATTSGDFLETIFTHREALLAFPQGHRACAAGFTELARDLETRAQRAATVEGGGYQWRPDWDGDHEAVVAFRHEAWVIANVL
;
A
#
# COMPACT_ATOMS: atom_id res chain seq x y z
N MET A 1 -26.70 -40.35 10.84
CA MET A 1 -26.38 -39.65 9.58
C MET A 1 -27.09 -38.30 9.59
N ASN A 2 -26.36 -37.28 10.05
CA ASN A 2 -26.37 -35.85 9.69
C ASN A 2 -27.69 -35.15 9.31
N SER A 3 -28.74 -35.23 10.12
CA SER A 3 -29.88 -34.29 10.00
C SER A 3 -29.48 -32.83 10.28
N ASN A 4 -28.48 -32.61 11.13
CA ASN A 4 -28.02 -31.25 11.49
C ASN A 4 -27.29 -30.53 10.34
N ALA A 5 -26.74 -31.24 9.36
CA ALA A 5 -25.98 -30.60 8.28
C ALA A 5 -26.89 -29.88 7.28
N MET A 6 -28.04 -30.46 6.92
CA MET A 6 -29.01 -29.81 6.03
C MET A 6 -29.72 -28.62 6.69
N GLU A 7 -29.88 -28.64 8.02
CA GLU A 7 -30.51 -27.54 8.76
C GLU A 7 -29.62 -26.28 8.74
N ILE A 8 -28.30 -26.45 8.87
CA ILE A 8 -27.34 -25.34 8.81
C ILE A 8 -27.32 -24.72 7.42
N ASP A 9 -27.31 -25.54 6.36
CA ASP A 9 -27.34 -25.03 4.98
C ASP A 9 -28.63 -24.25 4.67
N ALA A 10 -29.77 -24.71 5.18
CA ALA A 10 -31.04 -24.01 5.02
C ALA A 10 -31.05 -22.65 5.75
N GLN A 11 -30.45 -22.57 6.94
CA GLN A 11 -30.32 -21.31 7.70
C GLN A 11 -29.36 -20.33 7.01
N LEU A 12 -28.26 -20.80 6.43
CA LEU A 12 -27.30 -19.96 5.71
C LEU A 12 -27.92 -19.34 4.45
N CYS A 13 -28.69 -20.10 3.68
CA CYS A 13 -29.40 -19.58 2.51
C CYS A 13 -30.40 -18.48 2.88
N GLN A 14 -31.17 -18.64 3.97
CA GLN A 14 -32.10 -17.61 4.43
C GLN A 14 -31.39 -16.32 4.88
N LEU A 15 -30.22 -16.45 5.50
CA LEU A 15 -29.44 -15.31 5.97
C LEU A 15 -28.86 -14.51 4.79
N LEU A 16 -28.36 -15.19 3.77
CA LEU A 16 -27.86 -14.56 2.54
C LEU A 16 -28.96 -13.83 1.75
N ASP A 17 -30.16 -14.40 1.67
CA ASP A 17 -31.31 -13.74 1.04
C ASP A 17 -31.72 -12.47 1.80
N SER A 18 -31.66 -12.49 3.13
CA SER A 18 -31.98 -11.31 3.96
C SER A 18 -30.97 -10.17 3.84
N LEU A 19 -29.73 -10.49 3.47
CA LEU A 19 -28.64 -9.54 3.28
C LEU A 19 -28.52 -9.02 1.84
N SER A 20 -29.36 -9.51 0.92
CA SER A 20 -29.46 -8.98 -0.44
C SER A 20 -30.02 -7.56 -0.38
N LEU A 21 -29.08 -6.59 -0.30
CA LEU A 21 -29.34 -5.16 -0.35
C LEU A 21 -30.00 -4.84 -1.70
N GLN A 22 -31.32 -4.89 -1.71
CA GLN A 22 -32.16 -4.45 -2.81
C GLN A 22 -31.77 -3.01 -3.13
N GLY A 23 -31.01 -2.84 -4.22
CA GLY A 23 -30.29 -1.62 -4.57
C GLY A 23 -31.18 -0.39 -4.61
N GLN A 24 -31.26 0.30 -3.49
CA GLN A 24 -31.93 1.58 -3.37
C GLN A 24 -30.97 2.64 -3.91
N ARG A 25 -30.87 2.73 -5.26
CA ARG A 25 -30.25 3.85 -5.97
C ARG A 25 -31.01 5.12 -5.62
N ARG A 26 -30.63 5.75 -4.50
CA ARG A 26 -31.00 7.13 -4.22
C ARG A 26 -30.27 7.99 -5.25
N LYS A 27 -31.05 8.51 -6.19
CA LYS A 27 -30.67 9.49 -7.20
C LYS A 27 -30.32 10.78 -6.45
N ALA A 28 -29.05 10.95 -6.08
CA ALA A 28 -28.55 12.19 -5.52
C ALA A 28 -28.55 13.23 -6.64
N THR A 29 -29.50 14.15 -6.59
CA THR A 29 -29.50 15.39 -7.37
C THR A 29 -28.56 16.35 -6.63
N PHE A 30 -27.31 16.43 -7.07
CA PHE A 30 -26.43 17.50 -6.62
C PHE A 30 -26.85 18.78 -7.36
N ALA A 31 -27.50 19.66 -6.62
CA ALA A 31 -27.68 21.05 -7.00
C ALA A 31 -26.30 21.73 -7.05
N SER A 32 -26.00 22.36 -8.18
CA SER A 32 -24.88 23.27 -8.34
C SER A 32 -25.19 24.54 -7.53
N GLU A 33 -24.44 24.78 -6.46
CA GLU A 33 -24.47 26.05 -5.75
C GLU A 33 -23.18 26.81 -6.05
N GLU A 34 -23.32 27.72 -7.01
CA GLU A 34 -22.36 28.70 -7.46
C GLU A 34 -22.21 29.76 -6.36
N GLN A 35 -21.15 29.66 -5.56
CA GLN A 35 -20.85 30.66 -4.53
C GLN A 35 -19.65 31.50 -4.97
N ALA A 36 -19.98 32.63 -5.60
CA ALA A 36 -19.07 33.71 -5.93
C ALA A 36 -18.52 34.36 -4.65
N ALA A 37 -17.19 34.45 -4.54
CA ALA A 37 -16.51 35.27 -3.55
C ALA A 37 -15.59 36.30 -4.25
N PRO A 38 -15.49 37.54 -3.73
CA PRO A 38 -14.86 38.67 -4.41
C PRO A 38 -13.34 38.72 -4.26
N ALA A 39 -12.69 39.24 -5.30
CA ALA A 39 -11.24 39.46 -5.40
C ALA A 39 -10.72 40.57 -4.45
N PRO A 40 -9.49 40.41 -3.90
CA PRO A 40 -8.71 41.53 -3.37
C PRO A 40 -7.59 42.01 -4.32
N PRO A 41 -7.12 43.26 -4.18
CA PRO A 41 -6.34 44.00 -5.19
C PRO A 41 -4.82 43.76 -5.13
N ALA A 42 -4.18 43.95 -6.29
CA ALA A 42 -2.73 43.94 -6.48
C ALA A 42 -2.01 45.18 -5.91
N PRO A 43 -0.70 45.06 -5.63
CA PRO A 43 0.24 46.09 -6.10
C PRO A 43 1.58 45.53 -6.67
N ALA A 44 1.88 45.98 -7.89
CA ALA A 44 3.13 46.56 -8.47
C ALA A 44 4.58 46.13 -8.06
N PRO A 45 5.61 46.39 -8.92
CA PRO A 45 6.74 45.46 -9.16
C PRO A 45 8.19 45.96 -8.85
N ALA A 46 9.14 44.99 -8.95
CA ALA A 46 10.60 45.04 -9.31
C ALA A 46 11.63 45.53 -8.25
N PRO A 47 12.97 45.23 -8.34
CA PRO A 47 13.75 44.71 -9.49
C PRO A 47 14.82 43.61 -9.10
N PRO A 48 15.96 43.36 -9.80
CA PRO A 48 16.40 42.00 -10.19
C PRO A 48 17.79 41.59 -9.65
N ALA A 49 18.29 40.45 -10.16
CA ALA A 49 19.65 39.93 -10.14
C ALA A 49 20.05 39.08 -8.92
N ASP A 50 20.32 37.80 -9.18
CA ASP A 50 21.71 37.33 -9.18
C ASP A 50 21.83 36.05 -10.02
N ASP A 51 22.65 36.15 -11.07
CA ASP A 51 23.07 35.06 -11.94
C ASP A 51 24.00 34.13 -11.15
N ALA A 52 23.50 32.97 -10.73
CA ALA A 52 24.31 31.92 -10.12
C ALA A 52 24.84 30.96 -11.21
N ALA A 53 26.06 31.27 -11.65
CA ALA A 53 27.07 30.45 -12.30
C ALA A 53 26.69 29.01 -12.72
N MET A 54 26.66 28.81 -14.04
CA MET A 54 26.86 27.52 -14.70
C MET A 54 28.31 27.05 -14.45
N SER A 55 28.49 26.01 -13.63
CA SER A 55 29.79 25.33 -13.53
C SER A 55 29.81 24.18 -14.54
N ASP A 56 30.55 24.38 -15.63
CA ASP A 56 31.07 23.28 -16.44
C ASP A 56 32.25 22.67 -15.67
N SER A 57 32.21 21.35 -15.52
CA SER A 57 33.31 20.49 -15.05
C SER A 57 32.76 19.07 -15.17
N SER A 58 33.42 18.08 -15.74
CA SER A 58 34.58 17.99 -16.62
C SER A 58 34.47 16.56 -17.14
N ASP A 59 34.76 16.36 -18.42
CA ASP A 59 34.87 15.05 -19.04
C ASP A 59 35.85 14.17 -18.24
N SER A 60 35.43 12.95 -17.92
CA SER A 60 36.32 11.87 -17.48
C SER A 60 35.90 10.63 -18.21
N GLU A 61 36.51 10.52 -19.38
CA GLU A 61 36.65 9.37 -20.23
C GLU A 61 37.19 8.14 -19.47
N ASP A 62 36.77 6.98 -19.97
CA ASP A 62 37.37 5.67 -19.77
C ASP A 62 37.25 5.03 -18.36
N SER A 63 36.08 4.44 -18.10
CA SER A 63 36.03 3.20 -17.33
C SER A 63 35.44 2.11 -18.19
N THR A 64 36.34 1.27 -18.69
CA THR A 64 36.07 -0.07 -19.18
C THR A 64 35.00 -0.70 -18.29
N TYR A 65 33.78 -0.90 -18.83
CA TYR A 65 32.66 -1.54 -18.15
C TYR A 65 33.03 -2.98 -17.78
N GLN A 66 33.73 -3.16 -16.65
CA GLN A 66 33.56 -4.38 -15.87
C GLN A 66 32.21 -4.25 -15.18
N ALA A 67 31.23 -5.00 -15.67
CA ALA A 67 30.03 -5.32 -14.91
C ALA A 67 30.47 -6.08 -13.66
N SER A 68 30.87 -5.35 -12.63
CA SER A 68 30.98 -5.88 -11.28
C SER A 68 29.55 -6.22 -10.86
N PRO A 69 29.21 -7.51 -10.63
CA PRO A 69 27.98 -7.82 -9.95
C PRO A 69 28.18 -7.34 -8.52
N SER A 70 27.83 -6.09 -8.25
CA SER A 70 27.73 -5.55 -6.90
C SER A 70 26.58 -6.28 -6.21
N GLN A 71 26.84 -7.51 -5.77
CA GLN A 71 26.12 -8.19 -4.71
C GLN A 71 26.50 -7.50 -3.39
N SER A 72 26.17 -6.22 -3.27
CA SER A 72 26.21 -5.53 -1.99
C SER A 72 24.99 -6.01 -1.20
N ALA A 73 25.23 -7.02 -0.38
CA ALA A 73 24.35 -7.52 0.68
C ALA A 73 22.92 -7.90 0.25
N ALA A 74 22.79 -9.06 -0.38
CA ALA A 74 21.57 -9.86 -0.28
C ALA A 74 21.41 -10.33 1.18
N SER A 75 20.82 -9.48 2.02
CA SER A 75 20.39 -9.82 3.36
C SER A 75 18.97 -9.29 3.54
N GLY A 76 18.01 -9.98 2.91
CA GLY A 76 16.59 -9.82 3.21
C GLY A 76 15.85 -8.71 2.47
N SER A 77 16.18 -8.37 1.22
CA SER A 77 15.24 -7.57 0.42
C SER A 77 14.02 -8.42 0.08
N CYS A 78 12.82 -7.94 0.41
CA CYS A 78 11.60 -8.64 -0.01
C CYS A 78 11.45 -8.65 -1.54
N CYS A 79 10.69 -9.61 -2.04
CA CYS A 79 10.35 -9.67 -3.47
C CYS A 79 9.45 -8.48 -3.89
N GLY A 80 9.49 -8.09 -5.16
CA GLY A 80 8.58 -7.09 -5.73
C GLY A 80 9.25 -5.84 -6.26
N CYS A 81 8.45 -4.82 -6.61
CA CYS A 81 8.94 -3.54 -7.10
C CYS A 81 9.58 -2.72 -5.96
N ALA A 82 10.38 -1.70 -6.32
CA ALA A 82 11.11 -0.87 -5.36
C ALA A 82 10.19 -0.23 -4.29
N TYR A 83 8.95 0.09 -4.66
CA TYR A 83 7.96 0.61 -3.71
C TYR A 83 7.60 -0.42 -2.63
N LEU A 84 7.27 -1.67 -3.00
CA LEU A 84 7.01 -2.73 -2.02
C LEU A 84 8.25 -3.07 -1.18
N GLN A 85 9.44 -2.96 -1.77
CA GLN A 85 10.70 -3.12 -1.04
C GLN A 85 10.85 -2.09 0.08
N ALA A 86 10.52 -0.82 -0.20
CA ALA A 86 10.52 0.23 0.81
C ALA A 86 9.47 -0.03 1.91
N VAL A 87 8.26 -0.43 1.54
CA VAL A 87 7.18 -0.76 2.50
C VAL A 87 7.58 -1.93 3.40
N CYS A 88 8.21 -2.97 2.87
CA CYS A 88 8.70 -4.08 3.67
C CYS A 88 9.74 -3.63 4.70
N ALA A 89 10.70 -2.80 4.29
CA ALA A 89 11.68 -2.24 5.21
C ALA A 89 10.98 -1.50 6.37
N GLN A 90 9.99 -0.65 6.05
CA GLN A 90 9.21 0.06 7.06
C GLN A 90 8.45 -0.89 8.00
N ILE A 91 7.88 -1.99 7.51
CA ILE A 91 7.19 -2.98 8.35
C ILE A 91 8.18 -3.65 9.32
N ARG A 92 9.36 -4.05 8.81
CA ARG A 92 10.39 -4.74 9.60
C ARG A 92 11.06 -3.85 10.64
N GLU A 93 11.24 -2.58 10.30
CA GLU A 93 11.70 -1.55 11.24
C GLU A 93 10.60 -1.15 12.24
N GLY A 94 9.35 -1.58 12.01
CA GLY A 94 8.21 -1.19 12.82
C GLY A 94 7.85 0.28 12.64
N ALA A 95 8.19 0.92 11.53
CA ALA A 95 7.80 2.29 11.18
C ALA A 95 6.47 2.35 10.41
N TYR A 96 6.00 1.22 9.88
CA TYR A 96 4.78 1.15 9.08
C TYR A 96 3.51 1.08 9.94
N ALA A 97 2.69 2.12 9.87
CA ALA A 97 1.38 2.19 10.49
C ALA A 97 0.30 1.49 9.62
N THR A 98 -0.64 0.84 10.27
CA THR A 98 -1.79 0.16 9.62
C THR A 98 -3.12 0.72 10.09
N THR A 99 -3.11 1.69 10.98
CA THR A 99 -4.30 2.36 11.50
C THR A 99 -5.00 3.15 10.41
N SER A 100 -6.30 3.38 10.57
CA SER A 100 -7.10 4.25 9.71
C SER A 100 -7.12 3.87 8.21
N GLY A 101 -6.66 2.66 7.87
CA GLY A 101 -6.57 2.22 6.48
C GLY A 101 -5.33 2.73 5.74
N ASP A 102 -4.27 3.16 6.43
CA ASP A 102 -3.02 3.64 5.80
C ASP A 102 -2.41 2.61 4.82
N PHE A 103 -2.64 1.31 5.06
CA PHE A 103 -2.22 0.24 4.15
C PHE A 103 -2.94 0.24 2.80
N LEU A 104 -4.11 0.87 2.69
CA LEU A 104 -4.85 1.01 1.42
C LEU A 104 -4.10 1.94 0.46
N GLU A 105 -3.42 2.96 0.98
CA GLU A 105 -2.59 3.86 0.17
C GLU A 105 -1.47 3.08 -0.52
N THR A 106 -0.90 2.09 0.18
CA THR A 106 0.08 1.17 -0.42
C THR A 106 -0.50 0.36 -1.57
N ILE A 107 -1.73 -0.13 -1.42
CA ILE A 107 -2.40 -0.90 -2.47
C ILE A 107 -2.72 0.00 -3.68
N PHE A 108 -3.28 1.19 -3.46
CA PHE A 108 -3.64 2.10 -4.54
C PHE A 108 -2.41 2.63 -5.28
N THR A 109 -1.39 3.09 -4.55
CA THR A 109 -0.11 3.52 -5.15
C THR A 109 0.53 2.41 -5.97
N HIS A 110 0.54 1.17 -5.45
CA HIS A 110 1.05 0.02 -6.19
C HIS A 110 0.25 -0.22 -7.49
N ARG A 111 -1.09 -0.17 -7.43
CA ARG A 111 -1.95 -0.39 -8.59
C ARG A 111 -1.76 0.67 -9.67
N GLU A 112 -1.61 1.93 -9.29
CA GLU A 112 -1.30 3.02 -10.23
C GLU A 112 0.04 2.78 -10.94
N ALA A 113 1.08 2.42 -10.18
CA ALA A 113 2.39 2.08 -10.74
C ALA A 113 2.33 0.83 -11.65
N LEU A 114 1.57 -0.20 -11.24
CA LEU A 114 1.35 -1.42 -12.02
C LEU A 114 0.70 -1.11 -13.38
N LEU A 115 -0.30 -0.22 -13.41
CA LEU A 115 -0.96 0.20 -14.65
C LEU A 115 0.00 0.96 -15.57
N ALA A 116 0.88 1.79 -15.02
CA ALA A 116 1.87 2.53 -15.78
C ALA A 116 2.97 1.63 -16.36
N PHE A 117 3.42 0.60 -15.62
CA PHE A 117 4.49 -0.28 -16.07
C PHE A 117 4.34 -1.75 -15.59
N PRO A 118 3.47 -2.56 -16.24
CA PRO A 118 3.17 -3.92 -15.78
C PRO A 118 4.39 -4.85 -15.72
N GLN A 119 5.36 -4.69 -16.63
CA GLN A 119 6.53 -5.57 -16.71
C GLN A 119 7.45 -5.45 -15.48
N GLY A 120 7.45 -4.29 -14.81
CA GLY A 120 8.23 -4.08 -13.59
C GLY A 120 7.65 -4.76 -12.35
N HIS A 121 6.45 -5.35 -12.44
CA HIS A 121 5.70 -5.82 -11.28
C HIS A 121 5.52 -7.34 -11.23
N ARG A 122 6.26 -8.09 -12.05
CA ARG A 122 6.21 -9.57 -12.12
C ARG A 122 6.41 -10.28 -10.78
N ALA A 123 7.21 -9.69 -9.89
CA ALA A 123 7.50 -10.24 -8.56
C ALA A 123 6.58 -9.69 -7.45
N CYS A 124 5.63 -8.80 -7.74
CA CYS A 124 4.86 -8.10 -6.71
C CYS A 124 3.85 -9.01 -6.00
N ALA A 125 3.36 -10.08 -6.64
CA ALA A 125 2.52 -11.08 -5.97
C ALA A 125 3.27 -11.74 -4.79
N ALA A 126 4.54 -12.12 -5.00
CA ALA A 126 5.39 -12.64 -3.94
C ALA A 126 5.69 -11.57 -2.88
N GLY A 127 5.94 -10.33 -3.30
CA GLY A 127 6.15 -9.18 -2.41
C GLY A 127 4.99 -8.95 -1.44
N PHE A 128 3.76 -8.82 -1.95
CA PHE A 128 2.58 -8.67 -1.09
C PHE A 128 2.34 -9.85 -0.15
N THR A 129 2.65 -11.08 -0.60
CA THR A 129 2.59 -12.26 0.27
C THR A 129 3.57 -12.16 1.43
N GLU A 130 4.78 -11.65 1.17
CA GLU A 130 5.81 -11.42 2.19
C GLU A 130 5.40 -10.30 3.15
N LEU A 131 4.85 -9.19 2.65
CA LEU A 131 4.30 -8.10 3.49
C LEU A 131 3.22 -8.63 4.44
N ALA A 132 2.29 -9.44 3.92
CA ALA A 132 1.24 -10.05 4.73
C ALA A 132 1.82 -10.96 5.83
N ARG A 133 2.86 -11.74 5.53
CA ARG A 133 3.51 -12.61 6.52
C ARG A 133 4.24 -11.81 7.59
N ASP A 134 4.90 -10.72 7.22
CA ASP A 134 5.63 -9.86 8.16
C ASP A 134 4.66 -9.15 9.11
N LEU A 135 3.52 -8.66 8.61
CA LEU A 135 2.43 -8.10 9.44
C LEU A 135 1.77 -9.15 10.35
N GLU A 136 1.52 -10.35 9.85
CA GLU A 136 0.95 -11.44 10.66
C GLU A 136 1.89 -11.83 11.82
N THR A 137 3.20 -11.90 11.53
CA THR A 137 4.22 -12.15 12.56
C THR A 137 4.28 -11.01 13.57
N ARG A 138 4.14 -9.76 13.12
CA ARG A 138 4.07 -8.57 13.99
C ARG A 138 2.87 -8.62 14.92
N ALA A 139 1.68 -8.91 14.40
CA ALA A 139 0.46 -9.05 15.18
C ALA A 139 0.56 -10.18 16.22
N GLN A 140 1.15 -11.33 15.87
CA GLN A 140 1.38 -12.43 16.81
C GLN A 140 2.30 -12.03 17.96
N ARG A 141 3.40 -11.33 17.67
CA ARG A 141 4.34 -10.83 18.69
C ARG A 141 3.69 -9.81 19.63
N ALA A 142 2.79 -8.98 19.12
CA ALA A 142 2.02 -8.04 19.94
C ALA A 142 1.03 -8.76 20.87
N ALA A 143 0.56 -9.97 20.50
CA ALA A 143 -0.41 -10.75 21.27
C ALA A 143 0.22 -11.69 22.32
N THR A 144 1.43 -12.21 22.09
CA THR A 144 2.10 -13.14 23.03
C THR A 144 2.68 -12.40 24.23
N VAL A 145 2.17 -12.69 25.43
CA VAL A 145 2.61 -12.10 26.68
C VAL A 145 3.06 -13.21 27.60
N GLU A 146 4.34 -13.54 27.53
CA GLU A 146 5.01 -14.23 28.63
C GLU A 146 6.40 -13.63 28.82
N GLY A 147 6.56 -12.84 29.89
CA GLY A 147 7.87 -12.57 30.48
C GLY A 147 8.67 -11.34 30.03
N GLY A 148 8.16 -10.47 29.16
CA GLY A 148 8.90 -9.25 28.79
C GLY A 148 8.17 -8.26 27.89
N GLY A 149 7.36 -7.38 28.49
CA GLY A 149 6.84 -6.14 27.87
C GLY A 149 5.82 -6.32 26.74
N TYR A 150 4.59 -5.84 26.94
CA TYR A 150 3.65 -5.63 25.83
C TYR A 150 4.24 -4.57 24.89
N GLN A 151 4.62 -4.96 23.66
CA GLN A 151 4.88 -4.02 22.57
C GLN A 151 3.61 -3.85 21.71
N TRP A 152 2.47 -3.67 22.37
CA TRP A 152 1.25 -3.23 21.68
C TRP A 152 1.42 -1.74 21.34
N ARG A 153 1.15 -1.37 20.09
CA ARG A 153 1.09 0.03 19.70
C ARG A 153 -0.26 0.35 19.05
N PRO A 154 -0.86 1.52 19.35
CA PRO A 154 -2.12 1.93 18.75
C PRO A 154 -2.07 1.97 17.22
N ASP A 155 -0.89 2.24 16.64
CA ASP A 155 -0.75 2.40 15.21
C ASP A 155 -0.76 1.08 14.43
N TRP A 156 -0.80 -0.07 15.13
CA TRP A 156 -0.86 -1.43 14.56
C TRP A 156 -2.25 -2.07 14.62
N ASP A 157 -3.28 -1.33 15.03
CA ASP A 157 -4.64 -1.87 15.21
C ASP A 157 -5.21 -2.48 13.91
N GLY A 158 -4.78 -1.97 12.75
CA GLY A 158 -5.21 -2.45 11.43
C GLY A 158 -4.40 -3.60 10.85
N ASP A 159 -3.48 -4.22 11.60
CA ASP A 159 -2.60 -5.28 11.05
C ASP A 159 -3.38 -6.45 10.45
N HIS A 160 -4.45 -6.90 11.11
CA HIS A 160 -5.26 -8.01 10.60
C HIS A 160 -5.95 -7.66 9.28
N GLU A 161 -6.50 -6.45 9.15
CA GLU A 161 -7.14 -5.98 7.91
C GLU A 161 -6.12 -5.83 6.78
N ALA A 162 -4.94 -5.27 7.10
CA ALA A 162 -3.83 -5.12 6.16
C ALA A 162 -3.33 -6.48 5.64
N VAL A 163 -3.21 -7.50 6.50
CA VAL A 163 -2.83 -8.87 6.10
C VAL A 163 -3.81 -9.43 5.08
N VAL A 164 -5.11 -9.31 5.32
CA VAL A 164 -6.15 -9.81 4.40
C VAL A 164 -6.09 -9.04 3.08
N ALA A 165 -5.96 -7.71 3.13
CA ALA A 165 -5.89 -6.87 1.95
C ALA A 165 -4.66 -7.16 1.08
N PHE A 166 -3.49 -7.35 1.69
CA PHE A 166 -2.27 -7.71 0.96
C PHE A 166 -2.32 -9.13 0.38
N ARG A 167 -2.91 -10.10 1.07
CA ARG A 167 -3.14 -11.44 0.50
C ARG A 167 -4.08 -11.38 -0.71
N HIS A 168 -5.15 -10.60 -0.62
CA HIS A 168 -6.05 -10.39 -1.75
C HIS A 168 -5.33 -9.72 -2.92
N GLU A 169 -4.52 -8.69 -2.67
CA GLU A 169 -3.76 -8.01 -3.72
C GLU A 169 -2.73 -8.94 -4.39
N ALA A 170 -2.03 -9.76 -3.61
CA ALA A 170 -1.15 -10.79 -4.14
C ALA A 170 -1.88 -11.74 -5.10
N TRP A 171 -3.08 -12.18 -4.73
CA TRP A 171 -3.92 -13.02 -5.57
C TRP A 171 -4.36 -12.29 -6.86
N VAL A 172 -4.79 -11.03 -6.77
CA VAL A 172 -5.17 -10.23 -7.95
C VAL A 172 -4.00 -10.12 -8.92
N ILE A 173 -2.82 -9.75 -8.44
CA ILE A 173 -1.63 -9.57 -9.29
C ILE A 173 -1.24 -10.89 -9.97
N ALA A 174 -1.27 -12.00 -9.23
CA ALA A 174 -0.94 -13.32 -9.77
C ALA A 174 -1.88 -13.79 -10.89
N ASN A 175 -3.09 -13.22 -10.99
CA ASN A 175 -4.07 -13.53 -12.04
C ASN A 175 -4.10 -12.48 -13.17
N VAL A 176 -3.43 -11.33 -12.99
CA VAL A 176 -3.40 -10.24 -13.97
C VAL A 176 -2.12 -10.26 -14.82
N LEU A 177 -0.98 -10.68 -14.24
CA LEU A 177 0.33 -10.72 -14.89
C LEU A 177 0.67 -12.11 -15.43
#